data_AF-A0A7L2Y027-F1
#
_entry.id   AF-A0A7L2Y027-F1
#
_cell.length_a   1.000
_cell.length_b   1.000
_cell.length_c   1.000
_cell.angle_alpha   90.00
_cell.angle_beta   90.00
_cell.angle_gamma   90.00
#
_symmetry.space_group_name_H-M   'P 1'
#
loop_
_entity.id
_entity.type
_entity.pdbx_description
1 polymer ?
#
loop_
_entity_poly.entity_id
_entity_poly.type
_entity_poly.pdbx_seq_one_letter_code
_entity_poly.pdbx_strand_id
1 'polypeptide(L)'
;EEEHQDCPKKREQPGRKTEKQRRKEKEQREKAMARARCRVATQQQQGLFQLRSLRRALLLRDSELRRRKLLRERRRRQRESAPKRLGRLRYEELGPEVQLSEELPDSLRRLRPEGSVLRDRFKSLQRRNMIEPRERAKFRRRYRVKLVEKRSFREVT
;
A
#
# COMPACT_ATOMS: atom_id res chain seq x y z
N GLU A 1 60.23 -38.29 5.45
CA GLU A 1 58.82 -37.91 5.43
C GLU A 1 58.04 -39.13 5.87
N GLU A 2 57.52 -39.17 7.09
CA GLU A 2 56.53 -40.18 7.47
C GLU A 2 55.41 -39.43 8.20
N GLU A 3 54.30 -39.27 7.48
CA GLU A 3 53.07 -38.67 7.95
C GLU A 3 52.43 -39.57 9.01
N HIS A 4 52.39 -39.12 10.26
CA HIS A 4 51.51 -39.69 11.26
C HIS A 4 50.07 -39.28 10.92
N GLN A 5 49.35 -40.12 10.18
CA GLN A 5 47.91 -40.01 10.01
C GLN A 5 47.21 -40.30 11.34
N ASP A 6 46.66 -39.26 11.98
CA ASP A 6 45.79 -39.40 13.15
C ASP A 6 44.45 -40.03 12.71
N CYS A 7 44.29 -41.31 13.01
CA CYS A 7 43.04 -42.04 12.80
C CYS A 7 41.91 -41.47 13.68
N PRO A 8 40.67 -41.33 13.16
CA PRO A 8 39.55 -40.81 13.95
C PRO A 8 39.18 -41.79 15.07
N LYS A 9 39.35 -41.37 16.33
CA LYS A 9 38.93 -42.15 17.51
C LYS A 9 37.44 -42.49 17.40
N LYS A 10 37.10 -43.78 17.32
CA LYS A 10 35.71 -44.28 17.38
C LYS A 10 35.07 -43.79 18.67
N ARG A 11 33.92 -43.12 18.57
CA ARG A 11 33.11 -42.72 19.73
C ARG A 11 32.73 -43.99 20.50
N GLU A 12 33.24 -44.11 21.72
CA GLU A 12 32.88 -45.20 22.62
C GLU A 12 31.36 -45.18 22.84
N GLN A 13 30.71 -46.30 22.53
CA GLN A 13 29.29 -46.43 22.80
C GLN A 13 29.11 -46.43 24.32
N PRO A 14 28.26 -45.55 24.88
CA PRO A 14 28.07 -45.52 26.32
C PRO A 14 27.56 -46.89 26.77
N GLY A 15 28.35 -47.55 27.63
CA GLY A 15 28.00 -48.84 28.21
C GLY A 15 26.65 -48.78 28.93
N ARG A 16 26.06 -49.96 29.16
CA ARG A 16 24.74 -50.11 29.80
C ARG A 16 24.73 -49.33 31.12
N LYS A 17 23.86 -48.31 31.23
CA LYS A 17 23.74 -47.48 32.44
C LYS A 17 23.59 -48.36 33.68
N THR A 18 24.40 -48.10 34.71
CA THR A 18 24.27 -48.79 36.01
C THR A 18 22.96 -48.40 36.69
N GLU A 19 22.42 -49.27 37.56
CA GLU A 19 21.18 -48.99 38.29
C GLU A 19 21.23 -47.68 39.08
N LYS A 20 22.39 -47.36 39.67
CA LYS A 20 22.65 -46.08 40.35
C LYS A 20 22.52 -44.89 39.40
N GLN A 21 22.99 -44.99 38.16
CA GLN A 21 22.84 -43.95 37.13
C GLN A 21 21.38 -43.80 36.68
N ARG A 22 20.65 -44.92 36.48
CA ARG A 22 19.21 -44.90 36.16
C ARG A 22 18.37 -44.27 37.28
N ARG A 23 18.69 -44.57 38.54
CA ARG A 23 18.02 -43.99 39.72
C ARG A 23 18.25 -42.48 39.80
N LYS A 24 19.49 -42.01 39.61
CA LYS A 24 19.83 -40.58 39.56
C LYS A 24 19.14 -39.85 38.40
N GLU A 25 19.08 -40.47 37.21
CA GLU A 25 18.41 -39.89 36.05
C GLU A 25 16.90 -39.78 36.25
N LYS A 26 16.27 -40.80 36.87
CA LYS A 26 14.85 -40.75 37.26
C LYS A 26 14.58 -39.62 38.24
N GLU A 27 15.41 -39.48 39.28
CA GLU A 27 15.29 -38.42 40.28
C GLU A 27 15.49 -37.01 39.67
N GLN A 28 16.47 -36.86 38.76
CA GLN A 28 16.67 -35.60 38.03
C GLN A 28 15.48 -35.27 37.12
N ARG A 29 14.90 -36.27 36.46
CA ARG A 29 13.72 -36.10 35.60
C ARG A 29 12.50 -35.69 36.43
N GLU A 30 12.29 -36.32 37.58
CA GLU A 30 11.21 -35.95 38.51
C GLU A 30 11.39 -34.53 39.05
N LYS A 31 12.61 -34.16 39.47
CA LYS A 31 12.94 -32.78 39.89
C LYS A 31 12.73 -31.77 38.76
N ALA A 32 13.10 -32.12 37.52
CA ALA A 32 12.88 -31.25 36.36
C ALA A 32 11.38 -31.07 36.07
N MET A 33 10.59 -32.13 36.14
CA MET A 33 9.14 -32.09 35.98
C MET A 33 8.46 -31.24 37.07
N ALA A 34 8.89 -31.39 38.33
CA ALA A 34 8.40 -30.58 39.44
C ALA A 34 8.72 -29.09 39.23
N ARG A 35 9.97 -28.76 38.85
CA ARG A 35 10.39 -27.39 38.50
C ARG A 35 9.57 -26.83 37.33
N ALA A 36 9.31 -27.62 36.29
CA ALA A 36 8.48 -27.20 35.16
C ALA A 36 7.04 -26.88 35.60
N ARG A 37 6.43 -27.72 36.44
CA ARG A 37 5.09 -27.46 37.00
C ARG A 37 5.05 -26.18 37.82
N CYS A 38 6.03 -25.95 38.69
CA CYS A 38 6.12 -24.70 39.45
C CYS A 38 6.31 -23.48 38.55
N ARG A 39 7.13 -23.59 37.48
CA ARG A 39 7.29 -22.52 36.48
C ARG A 39 5.98 -22.20 35.76
N VAL A 40 5.21 -23.22 35.37
CA VAL A 40 3.90 -23.00 34.74
C VAL A 40 2.92 -22.35 35.71
N ALA A 41 2.85 -22.80 36.96
CA ALA A 41 1.97 -22.23 37.97
C ALA A 41 2.32 -20.75 38.28
N THR A 42 3.63 -20.44 38.40
CA THR A 42 4.10 -19.06 38.61
C THR A 42 3.82 -18.18 37.39
N GLN A 43 3.97 -18.68 36.16
CA GLN A 43 3.58 -17.96 34.95
C GLN A 43 2.06 -17.70 34.88
N GLN A 44 1.24 -18.66 35.29
CA GLN A 44 -0.22 -18.48 35.35
C GLN A 44 -0.58 -17.38 36.35
N GLN A 45 0.00 -17.40 37.55
CA GLN A 45 -0.18 -16.35 38.56
C GLN A 45 0.29 -14.98 38.02
N GLN A 46 1.45 -14.91 37.37
CA GLN A 46 1.95 -13.70 36.72
C GLN A 46 1.01 -13.19 35.62
N GLY A 47 0.42 -14.11 34.84
CA GLY A 47 -0.57 -13.80 33.81
C GLY A 47 -1.82 -13.11 34.38
N LEU A 48 -2.27 -13.48 35.58
CA LEU A 48 -3.41 -12.82 36.24
C LEU A 48 -3.15 -11.32 36.47
N PHE A 49 -1.94 -10.94 36.87
CA PHE A 49 -1.56 -9.54 37.06
C PHE A 49 -1.50 -8.76 35.73
N GLN A 50 -1.23 -9.45 34.63
CA GLN A 50 -1.18 -8.84 33.29
C GLN A 50 -2.57 -8.61 32.68
N LEU A 51 -3.63 -9.27 33.18
CA LEU A 51 -4.99 -9.19 32.60
C LEU A 51 -5.51 -7.77 32.43
N ARG A 52 -5.22 -6.87 33.38
CA ARG A 52 -5.63 -5.46 33.29
C ARG A 52 -4.93 -4.73 32.13
N SER A 53 -3.64 -5.00 31.92
CA SER A 53 -2.88 -4.42 30.81
C SER A 53 -3.35 -4.98 29.46
N LEU A 54 -3.61 -6.29 29.39
CA LEU A 54 -4.15 -6.96 28.21
C LEU A 54 -5.53 -6.41 27.86
N ARG A 55 -6.42 -6.24 28.83
CA ARG A 55 -7.74 -5.64 28.62
C ARG A 55 -7.63 -4.23 28.03
N ARG A 56 -6.73 -3.40 28.57
CA ARG A 56 -6.47 -2.05 28.03
C ARG A 56 -5.95 -2.11 26.59
N ALA A 57 -5.00 -2.99 26.31
CA ALA A 57 -4.45 -3.18 24.97
C ALA A 57 -5.51 -3.64 23.96
N LEU A 58 -6.38 -4.57 24.35
CA LEU A 58 -7.50 -5.03 23.53
C LEU A 58 -8.49 -3.89 23.23
N LEU A 59 -8.88 -3.10 24.23
CA LEU A 59 -9.78 -1.96 24.04
C LEU A 59 -9.19 -0.92 23.08
N LEU A 60 -7.91 -0.59 23.22
CA LEU A 60 -7.21 0.31 22.30
C LEU A 60 -7.20 -0.26 20.88
N ARG A 61 -6.79 -1.52 20.72
CA ARG A 61 -6.78 -2.21 19.43
C ARG A 61 -8.17 -2.22 18.78
N ASP A 62 -9.21 -2.53 19.53
CA ASP A 62 -10.59 -2.55 19.03
C ASP A 62 -11.06 -1.16 18.60
N SER A 63 -10.73 -0.12 19.36
CA SER A 63 -11.04 1.27 18.99
C SER A 63 -10.35 1.70 17.70
N GLU A 64 -9.07 1.33 17.52
CA GLU A 64 -8.33 1.61 16.30
C GLU A 64 -8.89 0.85 15.10
N LEU A 65 -9.23 -0.42 15.29
CA LEU A 65 -9.85 -1.25 14.25
C LEU A 65 -11.20 -0.67 13.82
N ARG A 66 -12.04 -0.25 14.77
CA ARG A 66 -13.30 0.44 14.49
C ARG A 66 -13.06 1.73 13.71
N ARG A 67 -12.10 2.57 14.13
CA ARG A 67 -11.73 3.80 13.40
C ARG A 67 -11.29 3.51 11.97
N ARG A 68 -10.41 2.51 11.78
CA ARG A 68 -9.93 2.09 10.45
C ARG A 68 -11.07 1.58 9.57
N LYS A 69 -12.00 0.80 10.14
CA LYS A 69 -13.20 0.31 9.43
C LYS A 69 -14.08 1.47 8.96
N LEU A 70 -14.40 2.42 9.85
CA LEU A 70 -15.19 3.60 9.50
C LEU A 70 -14.52 4.45 8.41
N LEU A 71 -13.20 4.67 8.50
CA LEU A 71 -12.45 5.38 7.47
C LEU A 71 -12.47 4.64 6.12
N ARG A 72 -12.37 3.31 6.14
CA ARG A 72 -12.44 2.48 4.92
C ARG A 72 -13.83 2.55 4.29
N GLU A 73 -14.88 2.48 5.09
CA GLU A 73 -16.27 2.63 4.62
C GLU A 73 -16.54 4.02 4.05
N ARG A 74 -16.09 5.09 4.74
CA ARG A 74 -16.20 6.46 4.23
C ARG A 74 -15.49 6.62 2.88
N ARG A 75 -14.25 6.11 2.77
CA ARG A 75 -13.49 6.14 1.50
C ARG A 75 -14.17 5.31 0.42
N ARG A 76 -14.79 4.17 0.76
CA ARG A 76 -15.53 3.34 -0.20
C ARG A 76 -16.74 4.11 -0.75
N ARG A 77 -17.56 4.70 0.12
CA ARG A 77 -18.70 5.54 -0.28
C ARG A 77 -18.29 6.71 -1.17
N GLN A 78 -17.20 7.41 -0.80
CA GLN A 78 -16.66 8.50 -1.62
C GLN A 78 -16.16 8.03 -2.99
N ARG A 79 -15.59 6.81 -3.08
CA ARG A 79 -15.12 6.24 -4.36
C ARG A 79 -16.25 5.74 -5.25
N GLU A 80 -17.39 5.36 -4.66
CA GLU A 80 -18.57 4.93 -5.40
C GLU A 80 -19.23 6.11 -6.13
N SER A 81 -19.24 7.31 -5.53
CA SER A 81 -19.74 8.53 -6.17
C SER A 81 -18.72 9.25 -7.06
N ALA A 82 -17.43 9.13 -6.76
CA ALA A 82 -16.37 9.82 -7.49
C ALA A 82 -16.05 9.13 -8.84
N PRO A 83 -15.67 9.92 -9.88
CA PRO A 83 -15.20 9.36 -11.14
C PRO A 83 -13.92 8.55 -10.94
N LYS A 84 -13.79 7.45 -11.69
CA LYS A 84 -12.63 6.56 -11.62
C LYS A 84 -11.50 7.10 -12.49
N ARG A 85 -10.27 6.74 -12.13
CA ARG A 85 -9.09 7.08 -12.94
C ARG A 85 -8.86 5.96 -13.96
N LEU A 86 -9.05 6.28 -15.24
CA LEU A 86 -8.79 5.35 -16.35
C LEU A 86 -7.36 5.44 -16.87
N GLY A 87 -6.79 6.64 -16.93
CA GLY A 87 -5.47 6.89 -17.52
C GLY A 87 -4.49 7.60 -16.58
N ARG A 88 -3.44 8.18 -17.17
CA ARG A 88 -2.43 8.94 -16.43
C ARG A 88 -3.03 10.18 -15.76
N LEU A 89 -3.93 10.88 -16.45
CA LEU A 89 -4.55 12.11 -15.93
C LEU A 89 -5.79 11.77 -15.09
N ARG A 90 -6.06 12.61 -14.09
CA ARG A 90 -7.29 12.53 -13.29
C ARG A 90 -8.40 13.31 -14.01
N TYR A 91 -9.65 12.95 -13.74
CA TYR A 91 -10.77 13.76 -14.19
C TYR A 91 -10.78 15.08 -13.42
N GLU A 92 -10.94 16.17 -14.16
CA GLU A 92 -11.10 17.52 -13.65
C GLU A 92 -12.45 18.04 -14.10
N GLU A 93 -13.26 18.48 -13.13
CA GLU A 93 -14.56 19.10 -13.41
C GLU A 93 -14.37 20.41 -14.16
N LEU A 94 -15.31 20.71 -15.05
CA LEU A 94 -15.38 22.02 -15.68
C LEU A 94 -15.65 23.07 -14.60
N GLY A 95 -15.00 24.22 -14.73
CA GLY A 95 -15.30 25.37 -13.89
C GLY A 95 -16.74 25.87 -14.13
N PRO A 96 -17.34 26.57 -13.15
CA PRO A 96 -18.66 27.14 -13.34
C PRO A 96 -18.62 28.23 -14.42
N GLU A 97 -19.49 28.10 -15.41
CA GLU A 97 -19.71 29.12 -16.45
C GLU A 97 -20.77 30.10 -15.92
N VAL A 98 -20.31 31.19 -15.31
CA VAL A 98 -21.17 32.20 -14.68
C VAL A 98 -20.85 33.59 -15.24
N GLN A 99 -21.88 34.38 -15.46
CA GLN A 99 -21.73 35.80 -15.80
C GLN A 99 -21.50 36.61 -14.52
N LEU A 100 -20.65 37.63 -14.63
CA LEU A 100 -20.46 38.60 -13.55
C LEU A 100 -21.63 39.59 -13.51
N SER A 101 -21.82 40.26 -12.37
CA SER A 101 -22.92 41.22 -12.18
C SER A 101 -22.89 42.38 -13.18
N GLU A 102 -21.70 42.77 -13.64
CA GLU A 102 -21.50 43.83 -14.62
C GLU A 102 -21.82 43.39 -16.06
N GLU A 103 -21.74 42.09 -16.33
CA GLU A 103 -21.98 41.48 -17.64
C GLU A 103 -23.43 41.04 -17.81
N LEU A 104 -24.20 41.00 -16.71
CA LEU A 104 -25.56 40.50 -16.67
C LEU A 104 -26.51 41.52 -17.35
N PRO A 105 -27.19 41.16 -18.44
CA PRO A 105 -28.06 42.09 -19.12
C PRO A 105 -29.43 42.20 -18.43
N ASP A 106 -30.04 43.39 -18.49
CA ASP A 106 -31.38 43.67 -17.93
C ASP A 106 -32.51 42.87 -18.60
N SER A 107 -32.25 42.24 -19.76
CA SER A 107 -33.24 41.52 -20.54
C SER A 107 -32.71 40.19 -21.09
N LEU A 108 -33.51 39.14 -20.95
CA LEU A 108 -33.22 37.79 -21.47
C LEU A 108 -33.01 37.74 -22.99
N ARG A 109 -33.55 38.69 -23.76
CA ARG A 109 -33.34 38.75 -25.21
C ARG A 109 -31.92 39.20 -25.59
N ARG A 110 -31.25 39.93 -24.70
CA ARG A 110 -29.86 40.39 -24.88
C ARG A 110 -28.85 39.41 -24.25
N LEU A 111 -29.35 38.42 -23.49
CA LEU A 111 -28.53 37.41 -22.84
C LEU A 111 -27.80 36.55 -23.88
N ARG A 112 -26.47 36.57 -23.81
CA ARG A 112 -25.64 35.63 -24.55
C ARG A 112 -25.67 34.29 -23.84
N PRO A 113 -25.93 33.18 -24.55
CA PRO A 113 -25.81 31.86 -23.94
C PRO A 113 -24.34 31.60 -23.62
N GLU A 114 -24.06 31.31 -22.36
CA GLU A 114 -22.72 30.92 -21.93
C GLU A 114 -22.46 29.46 -22.21
N GLY A 115 -21.18 29.15 -22.40
CA GLY A 115 -20.72 27.77 -22.43
C GLY A 115 -20.76 27.06 -23.76
N SER A 116 -20.35 25.80 -23.72
CA SER A 116 -20.36 24.92 -24.89
C SER A 116 -20.89 23.54 -24.54
N VAL A 117 -22.06 23.21 -25.11
CA VAL A 117 -22.71 21.90 -24.94
C VAL A 117 -21.75 20.76 -25.28
N LEU A 118 -20.88 20.92 -26.29
CA LEU A 118 -19.91 19.89 -26.66
C LEU A 118 -18.89 19.64 -25.54
N ARG A 119 -18.42 20.69 -24.86
CA ARG A 119 -17.48 20.57 -23.74
C ARG A 119 -18.14 19.86 -22.55
N ASP A 120 -19.38 20.20 -22.25
CA ASP A 120 -20.15 19.57 -21.17
C ASP A 120 -20.40 18.09 -21.44
N ARG A 121 -20.80 17.74 -22.67
CA ARG A 121 -21.02 16.36 -23.07
C ARG A 121 -19.73 15.56 -23.04
N PHE A 122 -18.62 16.13 -23.50
CA PHE A 122 -17.30 15.49 -23.45
C PHE A 122 -16.86 15.22 -22.01
N LYS A 123 -17.02 16.18 -21.11
CA LYS A 123 -16.68 16.03 -19.69
C LYS A 123 -17.65 15.10 -18.95
N SER A 124 -18.92 15.07 -19.34
CA SER A 124 -19.88 14.06 -18.87
C SER A 124 -19.49 12.64 -19.28
N LEU A 125 -18.99 12.44 -20.50
CA LEU A 125 -18.44 11.14 -20.93
C LEU A 125 -17.20 10.74 -20.12
N GLN A 126 -16.34 11.70 -19.78
CA GLN A 126 -15.20 11.47 -18.89
C GLN A 126 -15.63 11.11 -17.47
N ARG A 127 -16.60 11.84 -16.89
CA ARG A 127 -17.15 11.57 -15.55
C ARG A 127 -17.78 10.19 -15.45
N ARG A 128 -18.43 9.73 -16.52
CA ARG A 128 -18.99 8.37 -16.65
C ARG A 128 -17.95 7.29 -16.90
N ASN A 129 -16.68 7.64 -17.01
CA ASN A 129 -15.58 6.73 -17.34
C ASN A 129 -15.77 6.02 -18.70
N MET A 130 -16.40 6.67 -19.67
CA MET A 130 -16.49 6.17 -21.06
C MET A 130 -15.28 6.60 -21.89
N ILE A 131 -14.78 7.82 -21.62
CA ILE A 131 -13.60 8.38 -22.25
C ILE A 131 -12.61 8.74 -21.15
N GLU A 132 -11.33 8.43 -21.33
CA GLU A 132 -10.31 8.85 -20.39
C GLU A 132 -9.93 10.34 -20.57
N PRO A 133 -9.63 11.07 -19.48
CA PRO A 133 -9.02 12.39 -19.57
C PRO A 133 -7.66 12.34 -20.27
N ARG A 134 -7.52 13.08 -21.38
CA ARG A 134 -6.29 13.18 -22.17
C ARG A 134 -6.01 14.63 -22.56
N GLU A 135 -4.74 14.99 -22.62
CA GLU A 135 -4.29 16.21 -23.25
C GLU A 135 -4.04 15.96 -24.74
N ARG A 136 -4.32 16.97 -25.57
CA ARG A 136 -4.01 16.89 -27.00
C ARG A 136 -2.50 16.74 -27.18
N ALA A 137 -2.08 15.69 -27.89
CA ALA A 137 -0.68 15.50 -28.19
C ALA A 137 -0.17 16.69 -29.02
N LYS A 138 0.88 17.35 -28.51
CA LYS A 138 1.54 18.43 -29.24
C LYS A 138 2.51 17.78 -30.23
N PHE A 139 2.29 17.99 -31.52
CA PHE A 139 3.23 17.59 -32.55
C PHE A 139 4.44 18.53 -32.50
N ARG A 140 5.44 18.18 -31.69
CA ARG A 140 6.72 18.89 -31.63
C ARG A 140 7.83 17.94 -32.06
N ARG A 141 8.67 18.41 -32.98
CA ARG A 141 9.85 17.67 -33.40
C ARG A 141 10.87 17.69 -32.25
N ARG A 142 11.46 16.53 -31.96
CA ARG A 142 12.52 16.42 -30.93
C ARG A 142 13.78 17.19 -31.32
N TYR A 143 14.08 17.20 -32.62
CA TYR A 143 15.27 17.85 -33.18
C TYR A 143 14.89 18.99 -34.13
N ARG A 144 15.74 20.01 -34.18
CA ARG A 144 15.61 21.11 -35.14
C ARG A 144 15.82 20.57 -36.54
N VAL A 145 14.92 20.92 -37.46
CA VAL A 145 15.11 20.60 -38.88
C VAL A 145 16.18 21.52 -39.46
N LYS A 146 17.22 20.91 -40.01
CA LYS A 146 18.24 21.61 -40.78
C LYS A 146 17.66 21.89 -42.17
N LEU A 147 17.40 23.16 -42.47
CA LEU A 147 17.07 23.59 -43.81
C LEU A 147 18.38 23.74 -44.58
N VAL A 148 18.50 23.03 -45.69
CA VAL A 148 19.63 23.11 -46.60
C VAL A 148 19.10 23.53 -47.96
N GLU A 149 19.78 24.46 -48.60
CA GLU A 149 19.46 24.87 -49.96
C GLU A 149 19.70 23.72 -50.93
N LYS A 150 18.80 23.58 -51.91
CA LYS A 150 18.97 22.58 -52.96
C LYS A 150 20.14 23.00 -53.87
N ARG A 151 20.90 22.01 -54.37
CA ARG A 151 22.09 22.24 -55.23
C ARG A 151 21.77 23.11 -56.45
N SER A 152 20.62 22.86 -57.09
CA SER A 152 20.17 23.60 -58.27
C SER A 152 19.97 25.11 -58.04
N PHE A 153 19.73 25.54 -56.80
CA PHE A 153 19.60 26.97 -56.48
C PHE A 153 20.96 27.61 -56.16
N ARG A 154 21.86 26.83 -55.57
CA ARG A 154 23.22 27.26 -55.24
C ARG A 154 24.11 27.51 -56.47
N GLU A 155 23.81 26.84 -57.59
CA GLU A 155 24.56 26.99 -58.85
C GLU A 155 24.13 28.22 -59.67
N VAL A 156 22.94 28.77 -59.38
CA VAL A 156 22.35 29.90 -60.12
C VAL A 156 22.64 31.26 -59.44
N THR A 157 23.15 31.24 -58.21
CA THR A 157 23.46 32.44 -57.40
C THR A 157 24.97 32.59 -57.23
#